data_AF-A0A7V5PZ29-F1
#
_entry.id   AF-A0A7V5PZ29-F1
#
_cell.length_a   1.000
_cell.length_b   1.000
_cell.length_c   1.000
_cell.angle_alpha   90.00
_cell.angle_beta   90.00
_cell.angle_gamma   90.00
#
_symmetry.space_group_name_H-M   'P 1'
#
loop_
_entity.id
_entity.type
_entity.pdbx_description
1 polymer ?
#
loop_
_entity_poly.entity_id
_entity_poly.type
_entity_poly.pdbx_seq_one_letter_code
_entity_poly.pdbx_strand_id
1 'polypeptide(L)'
;MSQSWREQIGDERFRELGHRPPPPIDDKIWAAIIAVATSWMLFRGRYRFIQWFSTLLVGSFTAITLINLGLLQVDPIWHVRWDDIVTGMQFRIPPGQQGSAAVMTALATFGIIGVGASELIVYPYWCLEKGYARFTGPFEDHASWYERAHGWLRVMQWDAWGSMVIYTLATVAFYLLGAAILGRSGLDPQSHELIRTLSTMYEPVFGDWATILFLFGSFAVLYSTFFVANASHARVLSDTLGVLGLAQATDAAKARRIRLLSALFPIVCLVIYVAVPRPAQLVLLGGLLQAIMLPMLAAAALFFRYVRTPIPLRPGGLWDLFLWLSALGMAIAGGAALVLKIRQFLA
;
A
#
# COMPACT_ATOMS: atom_id res chain seq x y z
N MET A 1 36.33 -5.46 10.12
CA MET A 1 35.77 -5.45 8.75
C MET A 1 35.73 -4.06 8.09
N SER A 2 35.76 -2.93 8.82
CA SER A 2 35.74 -1.58 8.20
C SER A 2 37.07 -1.14 7.56
N GLN A 3 38.20 -1.70 7.99
CA GLN A 3 39.52 -1.33 7.43
C GLN A 3 39.71 -1.79 5.97
N SER A 4 39.10 -2.90 5.52
CA SER A 4 39.35 -3.41 4.16
C SER A 4 38.65 -2.63 3.05
N TRP A 5 37.51 -2.01 3.32
CA TRP A 5 36.76 -1.26 2.29
C TRP A 5 37.38 0.10 2.02
N ARG A 6 37.84 0.80 3.07
CA ARG A 6 38.53 2.08 2.94
C ARG A 6 39.77 1.98 2.04
N GLU A 7 40.51 0.87 2.14
CA GLU A 7 41.66 0.55 1.29
C GLU A 7 41.26 0.18 -0.15
N GLN A 8 40.11 -0.50 -0.35
CA GLN A 8 39.66 -0.95 -1.66
C GLN A 8 39.02 0.13 -2.54
N ILE A 9 38.26 1.06 -1.96
CA ILE A 9 37.51 2.08 -2.74
C ILE A 9 38.09 3.50 -2.64
N GLY A 10 39.11 3.70 -1.79
CA GLY A 10 39.76 5.00 -1.60
C GLY A 10 39.01 5.92 -0.63
N ASP A 11 39.75 6.85 -0.04
CA ASP A 11 39.32 7.63 1.11
C ASP A 11 38.21 8.66 0.78
N GLU A 12 38.27 9.26 -0.41
CA GLU A 12 37.23 10.17 -0.90
C GLU A 12 35.90 9.45 -1.11
N ARG A 13 35.91 8.31 -1.80
CA ARG A 13 34.69 7.55 -2.10
C ARG A 13 34.08 6.92 -0.86
N PHE A 14 34.91 6.53 0.12
CA PHE A 14 34.43 6.05 1.41
C PHE A 14 33.76 7.16 2.23
N ARG A 15 34.24 8.41 2.15
CA ARG A 15 33.58 9.58 2.74
C ARG A 15 32.27 9.92 2.04
N GLU A 16 32.23 9.89 0.71
CA GLU A 16 31.00 10.10 -0.06
C GLU A 16 29.90 9.07 0.28
N LEU A 17 30.29 7.83 0.56
CA LEU A 17 29.39 6.76 0.99
C LEU A 17 29.03 6.82 2.49
N GLY A 18 29.47 7.84 3.23
CA GLY A 18 29.19 8.00 4.65
C GLY A 18 29.86 6.95 5.52
N HIS A 19 31.10 6.57 5.18
CA HIS A 19 31.88 5.52 5.84
C HIS A 19 31.25 4.12 5.78
N ARG A 20 30.61 3.82 4.64
CA ARG A 20 29.93 2.54 4.40
C ARG A 20 30.56 1.80 3.22
N PRO A 21 30.50 0.46 3.21
CA PRO A 21 30.88 -0.31 2.03
C PRO A 21 30.02 0.12 0.83
N PRO A 22 30.56 0.01 -0.40
CA PRO A 22 29.79 0.30 -1.60
C PRO A 22 28.55 -0.62 -1.67
N PRO A 23 27.40 -0.09 -2.11
CA PRO A 23 26.19 -0.90 -2.26
C PRO A 23 26.48 -2.06 -3.22
N PRO A 24 26.11 -3.30 -2.86
CA PRO A 24 26.38 -4.48 -3.70
C PRO A 24 25.63 -4.37 -5.03
N ILE A 25 26.29 -4.68 -6.15
CA ILE A 25 25.71 -4.71 -7.51
C ILE A 25 24.49 -5.64 -7.60
N ASP A 26 24.38 -6.58 -6.66
CA ASP A 26 23.31 -7.56 -6.54
C ASP A 26 21.90 -6.93 -6.56
N ASP A 27 21.72 -5.75 -5.96
CA ASP A 27 20.42 -5.08 -5.90
C ASP A 27 19.85 -4.73 -7.28
N LYS A 28 20.70 -4.22 -8.19
CA LYS A 28 20.34 -3.90 -9.58
C LYS A 28 20.06 -5.14 -10.41
N ILE A 29 20.80 -6.23 -10.17
CA ILE A 29 20.59 -7.50 -10.86
C ILE A 29 19.22 -8.07 -10.47
N TRP A 30 18.92 -8.14 -9.18
CA TRP A 30 17.61 -8.59 -8.70
C TRP A 30 16.48 -7.68 -9.16
N ALA A 31 16.66 -6.36 -9.13
CA ALA A 31 15.69 -5.42 -9.67
C ALA A 31 15.41 -5.66 -11.16
N ALA A 32 16.46 -5.95 -11.94
CA ALA A 32 16.31 -6.26 -13.37
C ALA A 32 15.56 -7.59 -13.59
N ILE A 33 15.91 -8.64 -12.85
CA ILE A 33 15.23 -9.93 -12.89
C ILE A 33 13.74 -9.74 -12.57
N ILE A 34 13.43 -9.06 -11.47
CA ILE A 34 12.05 -8.78 -11.03
C ILE A 34 11.30 -7.99 -12.11
N ALA A 35 11.89 -6.91 -12.62
CA ALA A 35 11.25 -6.07 -13.62
C ALA A 35 10.96 -6.83 -14.93
N VAL A 36 11.91 -7.62 -15.43
CA VAL A 36 11.74 -8.43 -16.65
C VAL A 36 10.71 -9.52 -16.43
N ALA A 37 10.77 -10.24 -15.30
CA ALA A 37 9.80 -11.28 -14.96
C ALA A 37 8.39 -10.69 -14.83
N THR A 38 8.22 -9.58 -14.11
CA THR A 38 6.94 -8.87 -13.98
C THR A 38 6.43 -8.38 -15.33
N SER A 39 7.29 -7.78 -16.15
CA SER A 39 6.93 -7.31 -17.51
C SER A 39 6.37 -8.46 -18.35
N TRP A 40 7.05 -9.61 -18.37
CA TRP A 40 6.60 -10.79 -19.09
C TRP A 40 5.28 -11.35 -18.54
N MET A 41 5.18 -11.48 -17.21
CA MET A 41 3.98 -11.96 -16.53
C MET A 41 2.77 -11.07 -16.81
N LEU A 42 2.92 -9.74 -16.75
CA LEU A 42 1.84 -8.79 -16.98
C LEU A 42 1.49 -8.66 -18.47
N PHE A 43 2.44 -8.86 -19.38
CA PHE A 43 2.16 -8.92 -20.81
C PHE A 43 1.26 -10.12 -21.18
N ARG A 44 1.47 -11.27 -20.54
CA ARG A 44 0.67 -12.50 -20.76
C ARG A 44 -0.56 -12.58 -19.86
N GLY A 45 -0.50 -11.95 -18.69
CA GLY A 45 -1.46 -12.08 -17.61
C GLY A 45 -2.81 -11.49 -17.94
N ARG A 46 -3.87 -12.28 -17.69
CA ARG A 46 -5.26 -11.78 -17.66
C ARG A 46 -5.61 -11.38 -16.23
N TYR A 47 -6.67 -10.60 -16.05
CA TYR A 47 -7.17 -10.21 -14.72
C TYR A 47 -7.22 -11.37 -13.71
N ARG A 48 -7.76 -12.53 -14.11
CA ARG A 48 -7.84 -13.73 -13.25
C ARG A 48 -6.48 -14.19 -12.73
N PHE A 49 -5.43 -14.13 -13.56
CA PHE A 49 -4.09 -14.48 -13.13
C PHE A 49 -3.58 -13.48 -12.09
N ILE A 50 -3.73 -12.18 -12.35
CA ILE A 50 -3.30 -11.11 -11.43
C ILE A 50 -3.99 -11.28 -10.08
N GLN A 51 -5.31 -11.46 -10.09
CA GLN A 51 -6.11 -11.67 -8.88
C GLN A 51 -5.60 -12.86 -8.06
N TRP A 52 -5.56 -14.06 -8.66
CA TRP A 52 -5.17 -15.27 -7.91
C TRP A 52 -3.73 -15.20 -7.41
N PHE A 53 -2.82 -14.70 -8.23
CA PHE A 53 -1.42 -14.58 -7.88
C PHE A 53 -1.22 -13.64 -6.69
N SER A 54 -1.79 -12.44 -6.74
CA SER A 54 -1.69 -11.46 -5.64
C SER A 54 -2.45 -11.91 -4.39
N THR A 55 -3.64 -12.50 -4.53
CA THR A 55 -4.39 -13.04 -3.38
C THR A 55 -3.63 -14.16 -2.69
N LEU A 56 -2.95 -15.05 -3.41
CA LEU A 56 -2.14 -16.10 -2.81
C LEU A 56 -0.95 -15.54 -2.03
N LEU A 57 -0.21 -14.60 -2.62
CA LEU A 57 0.94 -13.98 -1.96
C LEU A 57 0.54 -13.25 -0.67
N VAL A 58 -0.41 -12.32 -0.76
CA VAL A 58 -0.85 -11.53 0.39
C VAL A 58 -1.58 -12.41 1.42
N GLY A 59 -2.45 -13.30 0.95
CA GLY A 59 -3.24 -14.19 1.80
C GLY A 59 -2.37 -15.16 2.59
N SER A 60 -1.35 -15.75 1.96
CA SER A 60 -0.42 -16.66 2.65
C SER A 60 0.36 -15.97 3.76
N PHE A 61 0.94 -14.80 3.51
CA PHE A 61 1.69 -14.08 4.54
C PHE A 61 0.79 -13.55 5.65
N THR A 62 -0.40 -13.06 5.31
CA THR A 62 -1.41 -12.65 6.30
C THR A 62 -1.80 -13.83 7.19
N ALA A 63 -2.04 -15.01 6.60
CA ALA A 63 -2.36 -16.22 7.36
C ALA A 63 -1.20 -16.62 8.29
N ILE A 64 0.05 -16.61 7.81
CA ILE A 64 1.24 -16.89 8.63
C ILE A 64 1.34 -15.91 9.80
N THR A 65 1.07 -14.62 9.57
CA THR A 65 1.09 -13.58 10.61
C THR A 65 0.01 -13.82 11.67
N LEU A 66 -1.20 -14.16 11.25
CA LEU A 66 -2.31 -14.45 12.18
C LEU A 66 -2.06 -15.73 12.98
N ILE A 67 -1.51 -16.76 12.34
CA ILE A 67 -1.08 -18.00 13.00
C ILE A 67 0.02 -17.68 14.02
N ASN A 68 1.01 -16.87 13.65
CA ASN A 68 2.08 -16.43 14.54
C ASN A 68 1.50 -15.81 15.81
N LEU A 69 0.62 -14.81 15.66
CA LEU A 69 0.02 -14.13 16.80
C LEU A 69 -0.85 -15.07 17.66
N GLY A 70 -1.58 -15.99 17.03
CA GLY A 70 -2.39 -16.98 17.73
C GLY A 70 -1.55 -17.95 18.56
N LEU A 71 -0.44 -18.47 18.00
CA LEU A 71 0.49 -19.35 18.70
C LEU A 71 1.29 -18.61 19.77
N LEU A 72 1.61 -17.33 19.55
CA LEU A 72 2.30 -16.49 20.52
C LEU A 72 1.53 -16.37 21.84
N GLN A 73 0.21 -16.56 21.85
CA GLN A 73 -0.59 -16.49 23.08
C GLN A 73 -0.28 -17.63 24.07
N VAL A 74 0.37 -18.70 23.62
CA VAL A 74 0.82 -19.81 24.49
C VAL A 74 2.16 -19.47 25.16
N ASP A 75 2.91 -18.50 24.61
CA ASP A 75 4.23 -18.14 25.13
C ASP A 75 4.10 -17.39 26.48
N PRO A 76 4.76 -17.85 27.56
CA PRO A 76 4.61 -17.25 28.89
C PRO A 76 5.19 -15.83 29.02
N ILE A 77 6.09 -15.43 28.12
CA ILE A 77 6.81 -14.15 28.16
C ILE A 77 6.19 -13.15 27.18
N TRP A 78 5.88 -13.61 25.96
CA TRP A 78 5.55 -12.75 24.83
C TRP A 78 4.06 -12.68 24.49
N HIS A 79 3.18 -13.43 25.18
CA HIS A 79 1.74 -13.32 24.97
C HIS A 79 1.23 -11.88 25.17
N VAL A 80 0.16 -11.55 24.44
CA VAL A 80 -0.52 -10.25 24.56
C VAL A 80 -1.48 -10.35 25.74
N ARG A 81 -1.24 -9.55 26.79
CA ARG A 81 -2.08 -9.59 27.98
C ARG A 81 -3.31 -8.71 27.77
N TRP A 82 -4.40 -9.09 28.42
CA TRP A 82 -5.61 -8.25 28.43
C TRP A 82 -5.33 -6.87 29.02
N ASP A 83 -4.49 -6.80 30.04
CA ASP A 83 -4.05 -5.53 30.65
C ASP A 83 -3.30 -4.63 29.65
N ASP A 84 -2.52 -5.20 28.72
CA ASP A 84 -1.85 -4.43 27.67
C ASP A 84 -2.86 -3.79 26.72
N ILE A 85 -3.93 -4.52 26.38
CA ILE A 85 -5.00 -4.04 25.51
C ILE A 85 -5.77 -2.92 26.20
N VAL A 86 -6.18 -3.13 27.46
CA VAL A 86 -6.88 -2.10 28.26
C VAL A 86 -6.01 -0.87 28.41
N THR A 87 -4.73 -1.03 28.70
CA THR A 87 -3.78 0.08 28.84
C THR A 87 -3.59 0.83 27.52
N GLY A 88 -3.46 0.13 26.40
CA GLY A 88 -3.36 0.74 25.07
C GLY A 88 -4.60 1.53 24.67
N MET A 89 -5.78 1.14 25.15
CA MET A 89 -7.05 1.84 24.89
C MET A 89 -7.30 3.04 25.83
N GLN A 90 -6.36 3.43 26.70
CA GLN A 90 -6.51 4.59 27.59
C GLN A 90 -6.29 5.95 26.90
N PHE A 91 -6.02 5.97 25.59
CA PHE A 91 -5.83 7.19 24.77
C PHE A 91 -4.90 8.22 25.41
N ARG A 92 -3.77 7.76 25.98
CA ARG A 92 -2.77 8.62 26.61
C ARG A 92 -1.69 8.98 25.61
N ILE A 93 -1.34 10.26 25.55
CA ILE A 93 -0.15 10.73 24.85
C ILE A 93 1.01 10.68 25.85
N PRO A 94 2.16 10.05 25.52
CA PRO A 94 3.33 10.07 26.37
C PRO A 94 3.74 11.51 26.73
N PRO A 95 4.16 11.82 27.97
CA PRO A 95 4.55 13.17 28.32
C PRO A 95 5.86 13.59 27.61
N GLY A 96 6.01 14.89 27.33
CA GLY A 96 7.25 15.48 26.80
C GLY A 96 7.50 15.23 25.31
N GLN A 97 8.78 15.25 24.91
CA GLN A 97 9.20 15.13 23.49
C GLN A 97 8.84 13.77 22.87
N GLN A 98 8.70 12.72 23.69
CA GLN A 98 8.27 11.40 23.23
C GLN A 98 6.81 11.40 22.78
N GLY A 99 5.95 12.21 23.41
CA GLY A 99 4.55 12.40 23.02
C GLY A 99 4.40 13.07 21.67
N SER A 100 5.13 14.16 21.45
CA SER A 100 5.09 14.85 20.15
C SER A 100 5.64 13.96 19.04
N ALA A 101 6.72 13.21 19.28
CA ALA A 101 7.23 12.24 18.32
C ALA A 101 6.21 11.12 18.04
N ALA A 102 5.57 10.54 19.05
CA ALA A 102 4.57 9.49 18.88
C ALA A 102 3.34 9.99 18.08
N VAL A 103 2.85 11.20 18.38
CA VAL A 103 1.75 11.81 17.62
C VAL A 103 2.16 12.09 16.18
N MET A 104 3.37 12.59 15.95
CA MET A 104 3.89 12.79 14.59
C MET A 104 4.03 11.46 13.84
N THR A 105 4.53 10.41 14.47
CA THR A 105 4.60 9.08 13.88
C THR A 105 3.21 8.55 13.56
N ALA A 106 2.23 8.68 14.46
CA ALA A 106 0.85 8.27 14.23
C ALA A 106 0.19 9.03 13.06
N LEU A 107 0.42 10.34 12.96
CA LEU A 107 -0.06 11.15 11.83
C LEU A 107 0.64 10.80 10.52
N ALA A 108 1.95 10.55 10.55
CA ALA A 108 2.73 10.15 9.39
C ALA A 108 2.32 8.74 8.90
N THR A 109 2.07 7.82 9.82
CA THR A 109 1.59 6.48 9.49
C THR A 109 0.15 6.49 9.03
N PHE A 110 -0.74 7.36 9.55
CA PHE A 110 -2.12 7.48 9.06
C PHE A 110 -2.20 7.77 7.55
N GLY A 111 -1.28 8.60 7.03
CA GLY A 111 -1.24 8.92 5.60
C GLY A 111 -0.67 7.81 4.70
N ILE A 112 -0.06 6.77 5.27
CA ILE A 112 0.67 5.71 4.54
C ILE A 112 0.06 4.32 4.80
N ILE A 113 -0.36 4.04 6.04
CA ILE A 113 -0.96 2.79 6.52
C ILE A 113 -2.47 2.90 6.31
N GLY A 114 -2.93 2.56 5.12
CA GLY A 114 -4.34 2.58 4.76
C GLY A 114 -4.57 2.45 3.26
N VAL A 115 -5.80 2.74 2.84
CA VAL A 115 -6.14 2.84 1.42
C VAL A 115 -5.64 4.18 0.90
N GLY A 116 -4.53 4.15 0.16
CA GLY A 116 -3.92 5.35 -0.41
C GLY A 116 -4.70 5.91 -1.60
N ALA A 117 -4.24 7.07 -2.08
CA ALA A 117 -4.87 7.74 -3.22
C ALA A 117 -4.85 6.85 -4.48
N SER A 118 -3.77 6.09 -4.68
CA SER A 118 -3.62 5.19 -5.83
C SER A 118 -4.68 4.09 -5.80
N GLU A 119 -4.88 3.46 -4.64
CA GLU A 119 -5.84 2.37 -4.44
C GLU A 119 -7.28 2.86 -4.68
N LEU A 120 -7.62 4.06 -4.20
CA LEU A 120 -8.93 4.67 -4.44
C LEU A 120 -9.22 4.93 -5.92
N ILE A 121 -8.22 5.41 -6.67
CA ILE A 121 -8.35 5.66 -8.12
C ILE A 121 -8.51 4.35 -8.88
N VAL A 122 -7.78 3.32 -8.45
CA VAL A 122 -7.66 2.06 -9.17
C VAL A 122 -8.80 1.09 -8.87
N TYR A 123 -9.36 1.10 -7.66
CA TYR A 123 -10.42 0.16 -7.24
C TYR A 123 -11.59 0.05 -8.25
N PRO A 124 -12.15 1.15 -8.79
CA PRO A 124 -13.18 1.08 -9.82
C PRO A 124 -12.76 0.29 -11.06
N TYR A 125 -11.49 0.38 -11.49
CA TYR A 125 -10.99 -0.39 -12.63
C TYR A 125 -10.97 -1.89 -12.36
N TRP A 126 -10.64 -2.30 -11.13
CA TRP A 126 -10.69 -3.71 -10.75
C TRP A 126 -12.11 -4.23 -10.67
N CYS A 127 -13.05 -3.44 -10.16
CA CYS A 127 -14.48 -3.77 -10.20
C CYS A 127 -14.95 -3.97 -11.65
N LEU A 128 -14.62 -3.05 -12.55
CA LEU A 128 -14.99 -3.15 -13.96
C LEU A 128 -14.37 -4.39 -14.63
N GLU A 129 -13.10 -4.71 -14.37
CA GLU A 129 -12.47 -5.91 -14.95
C GLU A 129 -13.02 -7.21 -14.38
N LYS A 130 -13.39 -7.24 -13.11
CA LYS A 130 -14.09 -8.39 -12.51
C LYS A 130 -15.47 -8.59 -13.14
N GLY A 131 -16.03 -7.53 -13.74
CA GLY A 131 -17.35 -7.52 -14.34
C GLY A 131 -18.45 -7.02 -13.40
N TYR A 132 -18.09 -6.19 -12.42
CA TYR A 132 -19.09 -5.54 -11.57
C TYR A 132 -19.99 -4.66 -12.44
N ALA A 133 -21.28 -4.66 -12.11
CA ALA A 133 -22.32 -3.97 -12.86
C ALA A 133 -22.49 -4.42 -14.33
N ARG A 134 -21.84 -5.51 -14.80
CA ARG A 134 -21.97 -5.96 -16.20
C ARG A 134 -23.42 -6.25 -16.62
N PHE A 135 -24.28 -6.65 -15.67
CA PHE A 135 -25.68 -6.95 -15.91
C PHE A 135 -26.64 -5.80 -15.58
N THR A 136 -26.17 -4.58 -15.27
CA THR A 136 -27.09 -3.43 -15.11
C THR A 136 -27.66 -2.99 -16.45
N GLY A 137 -26.89 -3.13 -17.53
CA GLY A 137 -27.20 -2.55 -18.84
C GLY A 137 -26.87 -1.05 -18.91
N PRO A 138 -27.06 -0.42 -20.09
CA PRO A 138 -26.97 1.03 -20.26
C PRO A 138 -27.84 1.76 -19.24
N PHE A 139 -27.46 2.99 -18.88
CA PHE A 139 -28.27 3.80 -17.98
C PHE A 139 -29.63 4.10 -18.62
N GLU A 140 -30.69 3.78 -17.89
CA GLU A 140 -32.07 4.02 -18.28
C GLU A 140 -32.84 4.48 -17.04
N ASP A 141 -33.56 5.59 -17.12
CA ASP A 141 -34.25 6.20 -15.97
C ASP A 141 -35.59 5.49 -15.67
N HIS A 142 -35.51 4.26 -15.21
CA HIS A 142 -36.67 3.44 -14.83
C HIS A 142 -36.35 2.55 -13.63
N ALA A 143 -37.39 2.18 -12.86
CA ALA A 143 -37.25 1.46 -11.59
C ALA A 143 -36.40 0.18 -11.71
N SER A 144 -36.59 -0.59 -12.79
CA SER A 144 -35.88 -1.87 -12.95
C SER A 144 -34.37 -1.73 -13.11
N TRP A 145 -33.89 -0.63 -13.71
CA TRP A 145 -32.45 -0.35 -13.78
C TRP A 145 -31.89 0.00 -12.40
N TYR A 146 -32.61 0.81 -11.63
CA TYR A 146 -32.21 1.17 -10.27
C TYR A 146 -32.14 -0.05 -9.35
N GLU A 147 -33.07 -1.00 -9.47
CA GLU A 147 -33.02 -2.26 -8.72
C GLU A 147 -31.77 -3.09 -9.06
N ARG A 148 -31.45 -3.23 -10.36
CA ARG A 148 -30.21 -3.90 -10.79
C ARG A 148 -28.97 -3.18 -10.27
N ALA A 149 -28.93 -1.85 -10.37
CA ALA A 149 -27.84 -1.03 -9.89
C ALA A 149 -27.65 -1.17 -8.36
N HIS A 150 -28.74 -1.15 -7.59
CA HIS A 150 -28.72 -1.42 -6.14
C HIS A 150 -28.15 -2.79 -5.80
N GLY A 151 -28.55 -3.83 -6.54
CA GLY A 151 -27.99 -5.16 -6.39
C GLY A 151 -26.46 -5.17 -6.51
N TRP A 152 -25.91 -4.48 -7.52
CA TRP A 152 -24.47 -4.37 -7.71
C TRP A 152 -23.77 -3.48 -6.68
N LEU A 153 -24.41 -2.39 -6.24
CA LEU A 153 -23.89 -1.57 -5.14
C LEU A 153 -23.75 -2.40 -3.86
N ARG A 154 -24.70 -3.32 -3.57
CA ARG A 154 -24.59 -4.23 -2.43
C ARG A 154 -23.41 -5.19 -2.57
N VAL A 155 -23.15 -5.73 -3.76
CA VAL A 155 -21.97 -6.58 -4.00
C VAL A 155 -20.68 -5.81 -3.73
N MET A 156 -20.58 -4.58 -4.26
CA MET A 156 -19.42 -3.72 -4.03
C MET A 156 -19.25 -3.36 -2.56
N GLN A 157 -20.35 -3.10 -1.84
CA GLN A 157 -20.30 -2.85 -0.39
C GLN A 157 -19.79 -4.06 0.38
N TRP A 158 -20.27 -5.27 0.08
CA TRP A 158 -19.78 -6.49 0.74
C TRP A 158 -18.30 -6.75 0.46
N ASP A 159 -17.85 -6.51 -0.76
CA ASP A 159 -16.45 -6.59 -1.14
C ASP A 159 -15.60 -5.58 -0.36
N ALA A 160 -16.02 -4.31 -0.32
CA ALA A 160 -15.32 -3.25 0.41
C ALA A 160 -15.28 -3.52 1.93
N TRP A 161 -16.40 -3.90 2.56
CA TRP A 161 -16.45 -4.24 3.98
C TRP A 161 -15.63 -5.48 4.31
N GLY A 162 -15.70 -6.52 3.47
CA GLY A 162 -14.89 -7.73 3.63
C GLY A 162 -13.40 -7.41 3.56
N SER A 163 -12.98 -6.65 2.55
CA SER A 163 -11.61 -6.15 2.44
C SER A 163 -11.21 -5.32 3.66
N MET A 164 -12.12 -4.48 4.17
CA MET A 164 -11.89 -3.63 5.34
C MET A 164 -11.58 -4.45 6.59
N VAL A 165 -12.38 -5.47 6.87
CA VAL A 165 -12.16 -6.38 7.98
C VAL A 165 -10.83 -7.11 7.85
N ILE A 166 -10.54 -7.66 6.67
CA ILE A 166 -9.31 -8.44 6.44
C ILE A 166 -8.06 -7.58 6.66
N TYR A 167 -7.97 -6.39 6.02
CA TYR A 167 -6.79 -5.56 6.19
C TYR A 167 -6.67 -5.02 7.63
N THR A 168 -7.80 -4.75 8.29
CA THR A 168 -7.80 -4.27 9.68
C THR A 168 -7.26 -5.35 10.62
N LEU A 169 -7.73 -6.59 10.48
CA LEU A 169 -7.22 -7.71 11.27
C LEU A 169 -5.73 -7.95 11.05
N ALA A 170 -5.27 -7.89 9.80
CA ALA A 170 -3.84 -8.01 9.49
C ALA A 170 -3.03 -6.88 10.13
N THR A 171 -3.51 -5.64 10.04
CA THR A 171 -2.84 -4.46 10.61
C THR A 171 -2.75 -4.54 12.13
N VAL A 172 -3.86 -4.89 12.79
CA VAL A 172 -3.90 -5.11 14.23
C VAL A 172 -2.95 -6.24 14.63
N ALA A 173 -2.89 -7.32 13.87
CA ALA A 173 -1.99 -8.42 14.18
C ALA A 173 -0.50 -8.02 14.13
N PHE A 174 -0.09 -7.29 13.09
CA PHE A 174 1.27 -6.73 13.02
C PHE A 174 1.55 -5.75 14.15
N TYR A 175 0.59 -4.88 14.48
CA TYR A 175 0.73 -3.94 15.57
C TYR A 175 0.93 -4.65 16.91
N LEU A 176 0.13 -5.69 17.20
CA LEU A 176 0.23 -6.47 18.43
C LEU A 176 1.56 -7.25 18.51
N LEU A 177 2.00 -7.87 17.41
CA LEU A 177 3.32 -8.54 17.36
C LEU A 177 4.46 -7.55 17.62
N GLY A 178 4.41 -6.38 16.99
CA GLY A 178 5.39 -5.32 17.19
C GLY A 178 5.39 -4.81 18.63
N ALA A 179 4.22 -4.56 19.22
CA ALA A 179 4.10 -4.09 20.60
C ALA A 179 4.58 -5.15 21.62
N ALA A 180 4.16 -6.40 21.43
CA ALA A 180 4.47 -7.49 22.35
C ALA A 180 5.96 -7.86 22.32
N ILE A 181 6.59 -7.88 21.15
CA ILE A 181 7.97 -8.36 21.00
C ILE A 181 8.94 -7.20 20.90
N LEU A 182 8.83 -6.35 19.87
CA LEU A 182 9.80 -5.26 19.63
C LEU A 182 9.72 -4.19 20.72
N GLY A 183 8.49 -3.78 21.08
CA GLY A 183 8.24 -2.77 22.10
C GLY A 183 8.79 -3.16 23.47
N ARG A 184 8.53 -4.40 23.91
CA ARG A 184 9.06 -4.92 25.18
C ARG A 184 10.57 -5.18 25.15
N SER A 185 11.12 -5.53 23.98
CA SER A 185 12.56 -5.75 23.80
C SER A 185 13.37 -4.46 23.62
N GLY A 186 12.71 -3.29 23.52
CA GLY A 186 13.36 -2.02 23.21
C GLY A 186 14.05 -2.00 21.84
N LEU A 187 13.61 -2.86 20.92
CA LEU A 187 14.18 -2.95 19.58
C LEU A 187 13.55 -1.89 18.68
N ASP A 188 14.35 -0.90 18.30
CA ASP A 188 13.95 0.12 17.32
C ASP A 188 14.44 -0.28 15.91
N PRO A 189 13.53 -0.60 14.98
CA PRO A 189 13.91 -1.02 13.63
C PRO A 189 14.54 0.13 12.83
N GLN A 190 15.88 0.18 12.81
CA GLN A 190 16.60 1.09 11.92
C GLN A 190 16.64 0.55 10.47
N SER A 191 16.61 1.48 9.51
CA SER A 191 16.47 1.17 8.07
C SER A 191 17.43 0.13 7.49
N HIS A 192 18.62 -0.07 8.04
CA HIS A 192 19.60 -1.06 7.56
C HIS A 192 19.46 -2.46 8.20
N GLU A 193 18.84 -2.56 9.37
CA GLU A 193 18.59 -3.83 10.07
C GLU A 193 17.11 -4.20 10.08
N LEU A 194 16.27 -3.41 9.41
CA LEU A 194 14.81 -3.52 9.40
C LEU A 194 14.31 -4.97 9.25
N ILE A 195 14.79 -5.71 8.24
CA ILE A 195 14.34 -7.09 8.00
C ILE A 195 14.71 -7.99 9.19
N ARG A 196 15.94 -7.87 9.69
CA ARG A 196 16.44 -8.66 10.81
C ARG A 196 15.72 -8.31 12.11
N THR A 197 15.45 -7.03 12.35
CA THR A 197 14.70 -6.58 13.52
C THR A 197 13.26 -7.06 13.45
N LEU A 198 12.59 -6.92 12.31
CA LEU A 198 11.19 -7.33 12.14
C LEU A 198 11.02 -8.86 12.16
N SER A 199 12.00 -9.64 11.71
CA SER A 199 11.94 -11.10 11.81
C SER A 199 11.93 -11.60 13.25
N THR A 200 12.46 -10.83 14.21
CA THR A 200 12.41 -11.20 15.63
C THR A 200 10.98 -11.34 16.16
N MET A 201 9.99 -10.69 15.53
CA MET A 201 8.57 -10.86 15.85
C MET A 201 8.04 -12.29 15.61
N TYR A 202 8.79 -13.11 14.86
CA TYR A 202 8.43 -14.47 14.50
C TYR A 202 9.30 -15.51 15.23
N GLU A 203 10.40 -15.10 15.86
CA GLU A 203 11.35 -15.98 16.54
C GLU A 203 10.74 -16.77 17.69
N PRO A 204 9.90 -16.20 18.59
CA PRO A 204 9.34 -16.96 19.70
C PRO A 204 8.50 -18.17 19.28
N VAL A 205 7.86 -18.10 18.11
CA VAL A 205 6.95 -19.16 17.62
C VAL A 205 7.65 -20.09 16.64
N PHE A 206 8.45 -19.53 15.72
CA PHE A 206 9.04 -20.29 14.61
C PHE A 206 10.53 -20.59 14.75
N GLY A 207 11.18 -20.05 15.80
CA GLY A 207 12.61 -20.23 16.03
C GLY A 207 13.45 -19.88 14.80
N ASP A 208 14.31 -20.80 14.39
CA ASP A 208 15.23 -20.64 13.25
C ASP A 208 14.53 -20.37 11.91
N TRP A 209 13.26 -20.78 11.76
CA TRP A 209 12.49 -20.53 10.54
C TRP A 209 11.96 -19.10 10.42
N ALA A 210 11.98 -18.32 11.50
CA ALA A 210 11.41 -16.97 11.55
C ALA A 210 11.96 -16.05 10.45
N THR A 211 13.29 -16.06 10.25
CA THR A 211 13.94 -15.23 9.22
C THR A 211 13.49 -15.62 7.81
N ILE A 212 13.41 -16.92 7.51
CA ILE A 212 13.03 -17.43 6.19
C ILE A 212 11.55 -17.11 5.90
N LEU A 213 10.67 -17.35 6.87
CA LEU A 213 9.24 -17.06 6.74
C LEU A 213 8.99 -15.56 6.58
N PHE A 214 9.68 -14.74 7.37
CA PHE A 214 9.56 -13.29 7.29
C PHE A 214 10.11 -12.73 5.98
N LEU A 215 11.25 -13.26 5.48
CA LEU A 215 11.81 -12.87 4.18
C LEU A 215 10.87 -13.23 3.02
N PHE A 216 10.36 -14.46 3.00
CA PHE A 216 9.38 -14.88 2.01
C PHE A 216 8.13 -14.00 2.06
N GLY A 217 7.64 -13.72 3.27
CA GLY A 217 6.49 -12.85 3.51
C GLY A 217 6.70 -11.40 3.04
N SER A 218 7.85 -10.83 3.38
CA SER A 218 8.25 -9.49 2.96
C SER A 218 8.33 -9.41 1.44
N PHE A 219 8.95 -10.41 0.80
CA PHE A 219 8.95 -10.52 -0.65
C PHE A 219 7.52 -10.62 -1.20
N ALA A 220 6.68 -11.52 -0.66
CA ALA A 220 5.32 -11.74 -1.13
C ALA A 220 4.47 -10.46 -1.10
N VAL A 221 4.51 -9.71 0.01
CA VAL A 221 3.78 -8.44 0.13
C VAL A 221 4.36 -7.37 -0.80
N LEU A 222 5.67 -7.09 -0.71
CA LEU A 222 6.30 -6.02 -1.49
C LEU A 222 6.20 -6.27 -3.00
N TYR A 223 6.43 -7.51 -3.43
CA TYR A 223 6.29 -7.91 -4.82
C TYR A 223 4.84 -7.82 -5.28
N SER A 224 3.87 -8.25 -4.46
CA SER A 224 2.46 -8.15 -4.83
C SER A 224 2.02 -6.70 -5.05
N THR A 225 2.50 -5.76 -4.21
CA THR A 225 2.24 -4.32 -4.37
C THR A 225 2.85 -3.80 -5.66
N PHE A 226 4.12 -4.10 -5.93
CA PHE A 226 4.78 -3.72 -7.19
C PHE A 226 4.03 -4.27 -8.41
N PHE A 227 3.69 -5.56 -8.39
CA PHE A 227 3.01 -6.25 -9.48
C PHE A 227 1.62 -5.64 -9.76
N VAL A 228 0.79 -5.47 -8.73
CA VAL A 228 -0.56 -4.90 -8.86
C VAL A 228 -0.50 -3.43 -9.24
N ALA A 229 0.42 -2.64 -8.69
CA ALA A 229 0.55 -1.21 -9.02
C ALA A 229 0.87 -1.00 -10.51
N ASN A 230 1.83 -1.74 -11.07
CA ASN A 230 2.17 -1.66 -12.49
C ASN A 230 0.96 -2.03 -13.39
N ALA A 231 0.26 -3.11 -13.04
CA ALA A 231 -0.96 -3.51 -13.73
C ALA A 231 -2.05 -2.43 -13.65
N SER A 232 -2.21 -1.82 -12.48
CA SER A 232 -3.21 -0.80 -12.18
C SER A 232 -2.96 0.48 -12.99
N HIS A 233 -1.74 1.01 -12.92
CA HIS A 233 -1.38 2.22 -13.65
C HIS A 233 -1.52 2.04 -15.16
N ALA A 234 -1.30 0.83 -15.69
CA ALA A 234 -1.46 0.57 -17.12
C ALA A 234 -2.93 0.75 -17.56
N ARG A 235 -3.88 0.41 -16.69
CA ARG A 235 -5.32 0.62 -16.92
C ARG A 235 -5.70 2.08 -16.83
N VAL A 236 -5.27 2.75 -15.75
CA VAL A 236 -5.53 4.18 -15.53
C VAL A 236 -4.99 5.00 -16.69
N LEU A 237 -3.71 4.83 -17.05
CA LEU A 237 -3.11 5.59 -18.14
C LEU A 237 -3.77 5.28 -19.49
N SER A 238 -4.08 4.01 -19.77
CA SER A 238 -4.77 3.65 -21.01
C SER A 238 -6.16 4.29 -21.11
N ASP A 239 -6.84 4.52 -19.99
CA ASP A 239 -8.14 5.18 -19.94
C ASP A 239 -8.00 6.69 -20.07
N THR A 240 -7.05 7.30 -19.35
CA THR A 240 -6.69 8.72 -19.48
C THR A 240 -6.38 9.09 -20.92
N LEU A 241 -5.60 8.28 -21.64
CA LEU A 241 -5.31 8.50 -23.07
C LEU A 241 -6.58 8.45 -23.94
N GLY A 242 -7.55 7.63 -23.59
CA GLY A 242 -8.86 7.58 -24.26
C GLY A 242 -9.69 8.83 -23.99
N VAL A 243 -9.77 9.26 -22.73
CA VAL A 243 -10.51 10.47 -22.31
C VAL A 243 -9.94 11.74 -22.94
N LEU A 244 -8.60 11.83 -23.07
CA LEU A 244 -7.92 12.95 -23.71
C LEU A 244 -8.02 12.94 -25.25
N GLY A 245 -8.62 11.91 -25.86
CA GLY A 245 -8.69 11.76 -27.32
C GLY A 245 -7.36 11.39 -27.98
N LEU A 246 -6.34 11.03 -27.20
CA LEU A 246 -5.00 10.67 -27.68
C LEU A 246 -4.89 9.20 -28.13
N ALA A 247 -5.92 8.39 -27.89
CA ALA A 247 -5.93 6.98 -28.27
C ALA A 247 -7.31 6.48 -28.71
N GLN A 248 -7.33 5.48 -29.59
CA GLN A 248 -8.57 4.86 -30.06
C GLN A 248 -9.37 4.25 -28.91
N ALA A 249 -10.67 4.56 -28.86
CA ALA A 249 -11.57 4.13 -27.79
C ALA A 249 -12.10 2.69 -27.95
N THR A 250 -11.69 1.93 -28.97
CA THR A 250 -12.17 0.55 -29.16
C THR A 250 -11.63 -0.40 -28.09
N ASP A 251 -12.43 -1.39 -27.69
CA ASP A 251 -12.05 -2.37 -26.66
C ASP A 251 -10.76 -3.14 -27.04
N ALA A 252 -10.62 -3.50 -28.32
CA ALA A 252 -9.43 -4.19 -28.81
C ALA A 252 -8.17 -3.31 -28.72
N ALA A 253 -8.28 -2.02 -29.05
CA ALA A 253 -7.17 -1.08 -28.94
C ALA A 253 -6.82 -0.80 -27.47
N LYS A 254 -7.83 -0.64 -26.60
CA LYS A 254 -7.64 -0.49 -25.14
C LYS A 254 -6.94 -1.70 -24.54
N ALA A 255 -7.39 -2.91 -24.86
CA ALA A 255 -6.75 -4.14 -24.40
C ALA A 255 -5.30 -4.28 -24.87
N ARG A 256 -5.00 -3.88 -26.12
CA ARG A 256 -3.63 -3.87 -26.64
C ARG A 256 -2.75 -2.85 -25.90
N ARG A 257 -3.25 -1.64 -25.66
CA ARG A 257 -2.53 -0.60 -24.91
C ARG A 257 -2.24 -1.03 -23.48
N ILE A 258 -3.23 -1.54 -22.77
CA ILE A 258 -3.05 -2.05 -21.40
C ILE A 258 -1.93 -3.09 -21.38
N ARG A 259 -1.95 -4.05 -22.30
CA ARG A 259 -0.91 -5.08 -22.38
C ARG A 259 0.49 -4.51 -22.60
N LEU A 260 0.64 -3.55 -23.51
CA LEU A 260 1.92 -2.90 -23.79
C LEU A 260 2.40 -2.06 -22.60
N LEU A 261 1.53 -1.24 -22.01
CA LEU A 261 1.85 -0.43 -20.83
C LEU A 261 2.19 -1.28 -19.61
N SER A 262 1.46 -2.38 -19.41
CA SER A 262 1.73 -3.36 -18.35
C SER A 262 3.10 -4.03 -18.51
N ALA A 263 3.58 -4.23 -19.74
CA ALA A 263 4.94 -4.70 -19.98
C ALA A 263 5.98 -3.59 -19.81
N LEU A 264 5.64 -2.36 -20.20
CA LEU A 264 6.56 -1.22 -20.19
C LEU A 264 6.85 -0.71 -18.78
N PHE A 265 5.84 -0.57 -17.92
CA PHE A 265 6.01 0.10 -16.63
C PHE A 265 7.03 -0.54 -15.68
N PRO A 266 7.12 -1.87 -15.53
CA PRO A 266 8.17 -2.48 -14.72
C PRO A 266 9.58 -2.10 -15.21
N ILE A 267 9.76 -2.00 -16.54
CA ILE A 267 11.04 -1.60 -17.14
C ILE A 267 11.31 -0.11 -16.89
N VAL A 268 10.29 0.74 -16.97
CA VAL A 268 10.42 2.16 -16.61
C VAL A 268 10.82 2.32 -15.14
N CYS A 269 10.21 1.56 -14.22
CA CYS A 269 10.60 1.54 -12.82
C CYS A 269 12.07 1.13 -12.63
N LEU A 270 12.54 0.09 -13.34
CA LEU A 270 13.94 -0.32 -13.33
C LEU A 270 14.87 0.79 -13.81
N VAL A 271 14.55 1.43 -14.95
CA VAL A 271 15.35 2.52 -15.50
C VAL A 271 15.44 3.68 -14.51
N ILE A 272 14.33 4.08 -13.89
CA ILE A 272 14.30 5.13 -12.87
C ILE A 272 15.17 4.74 -11.66
N TYR A 273 15.04 3.51 -11.18
CA TYR A 273 15.83 3.02 -10.04
C TYR A 273 17.34 3.01 -10.33
N VAL A 274 17.75 2.59 -11.54
CA VAL A 274 19.16 2.57 -11.95
C VAL A 274 19.70 3.99 -12.18
N ALA A 275 18.90 4.89 -12.76
CA ALA A 275 19.29 6.27 -13.02
C ALA A 275 19.32 7.14 -11.75
N VAL A 276 18.43 6.87 -10.79
CA VAL A 276 18.31 7.61 -9.53
C VAL A 276 18.43 6.61 -8.35
N PRO A 277 19.66 6.20 -7.97
CA PRO A 277 19.89 5.20 -6.93
C PRO A 277 19.71 5.78 -5.51
N ARG A 278 18.58 6.44 -5.27
CA ARG A 278 18.20 7.07 -4.00
C ARG A 278 16.79 6.60 -3.61
N PRO A 279 16.61 5.31 -3.25
CA PRO A 279 15.29 4.72 -3.03
C PRO A 279 14.48 5.45 -1.95
N ALA A 280 15.13 5.91 -0.87
CA ALA A 280 14.46 6.70 0.17
C ALA A 280 13.83 8.00 -0.40
N GLN A 281 14.53 8.69 -1.30
CA GLN A 281 13.98 9.92 -1.92
C GLN A 281 12.82 9.61 -2.86
N LEU A 282 12.91 8.51 -3.62
CA LEU A 282 11.83 8.08 -4.51
C LEU A 282 10.56 7.71 -3.73
N VAL A 283 10.71 6.99 -2.61
CA VAL A 283 9.59 6.66 -1.70
C VAL A 283 8.96 7.93 -1.11
N LEU A 284 9.79 8.87 -0.63
CA LEU A 284 9.29 10.14 -0.09
C LEU A 284 8.55 10.98 -1.15
N LEU A 285 9.07 11.03 -2.38
CA LEU A 285 8.41 11.71 -3.49
C LEU A 285 7.07 11.03 -3.84
N GLY A 286 7.04 9.71 -3.90
CA GLY A 286 5.82 8.94 -4.13
C GLY A 286 4.76 9.21 -3.07
N GLY A 287 5.14 9.17 -1.78
CA GLY A 287 4.25 9.49 -0.67
C GLY A 287 3.71 10.92 -0.72
N LEU A 288 4.54 11.90 -1.09
CA LEU A 288 4.13 13.28 -1.27
C LEU A 288 3.08 13.42 -2.39
N LEU A 289 3.34 12.83 -3.56
CA LEU A 289 2.42 12.89 -4.69
C LEU A 289 1.07 12.24 -4.31
N GLN A 290 1.08 11.11 -3.60
CA GLN A 290 -0.15 10.50 -3.10
C GLN A 290 -0.90 11.40 -2.11
N ALA A 291 -0.20 12.01 -1.15
CA ALA A 291 -0.82 12.90 -0.17
C ALA A 291 -1.51 14.11 -0.82
N ILE A 292 -0.90 14.69 -1.86
CA ILE A 292 -1.48 15.79 -2.64
C ILE A 292 -2.75 15.35 -3.38
N MET A 293 -2.86 14.09 -3.78
CA MET A 293 -4.06 13.59 -4.47
C MET A 293 -5.25 13.35 -3.53
N LEU A 294 -5.03 13.13 -2.23
CA LEU A 294 -6.10 12.82 -1.27
C LEU A 294 -7.20 13.91 -1.20
N PRO A 295 -6.89 15.21 -1.06
CA PRO A 295 -7.92 16.26 -1.07
C PRO A 295 -8.71 16.32 -2.38
N MET A 296 -8.05 16.08 -3.53
CA MET A 296 -8.73 16.07 -4.83
C MET A 296 -9.72 14.92 -4.93
N LEU A 297 -9.36 13.74 -4.42
CA LEU A 297 -10.24 12.58 -4.38
C LEU A 297 -11.42 12.78 -3.43
N ALA A 298 -11.19 13.40 -2.28
CA ALA A 298 -12.25 13.78 -1.36
C ALA A 298 -13.27 14.73 -2.02
N ALA A 299 -12.78 15.77 -2.73
CA ALA A 299 -13.64 16.69 -3.47
C ALA A 299 -14.41 15.98 -4.60
N ALA A 300 -13.75 15.08 -5.34
CA ALA A 300 -14.40 14.28 -6.38
C ALA A 300 -15.51 13.39 -5.79
N ALA A 301 -15.26 12.71 -4.67
CA ALA A 301 -16.25 11.88 -4.00
C ALA A 301 -17.48 12.68 -3.55
N LEU A 302 -17.28 13.87 -2.96
CA LEU A 302 -18.35 14.79 -2.60
C LEU A 302 -19.14 15.28 -3.83
N PHE A 303 -18.44 15.61 -4.92
CA PHE A 303 -19.08 16.00 -6.18
C PHE A 303 -19.94 14.86 -6.74
N PHE A 304 -19.43 13.63 -6.79
CA PHE A 304 -20.20 12.48 -7.27
C PHE A 304 -21.43 12.22 -6.37
N ARG A 305 -21.26 12.33 -5.06
CA ARG A 305 -22.33 12.15 -4.07
C ARG A 305 -23.48 13.13 -4.28
N TYR A 306 -23.20 14.43 -4.36
CA TYR A 306 -24.25 15.46 -4.35
C TYR A 306 -24.73 15.88 -5.73
N VAL A 307 -23.86 15.80 -6.76
CA VAL A 307 -24.16 16.32 -8.10
C VAL A 307 -24.51 15.21 -9.10
N ARG A 308 -23.75 14.10 -9.12
CA ARG A 308 -23.88 13.09 -10.18
C ARG A 308 -24.75 11.88 -9.82
N THR A 309 -24.90 11.55 -8.53
CA THR A 309 -25.64 10.35 -8.11
C THR A 309 -27.15 10.59 -8.18
N PRO A 310 -27.91 9.78 -8.97
CA PRO A 310 -29.38 9.86 -9.02
C PRO A 310 -30.00 9.67 -7.64
N ILE A 311 -31.09 10.39 -7.36
CA ILE A 311 -31.78 10.35 -6.05
C ILE A 311 -32.10 8.91 -5.61
N PRO A 312 -32.60 8.00 -6.48
CA PRO A 312 -32.90 6.62 -6.07
C PRO A 312 -31.68 5.80 -5.62
N LEU A 313 -30.46 6.19 -6.00
CA LEU A 313 -29.21 5.50 -5.66
C LEU A 313 -28.46 6.17 -4.50
N ARG A 314 -28.94 7.30 -3.98
CA ARG A 314 -28.25 8.02 -2.91
C ARG A 314 -28.29 7.20 -1.62
N PRO A 315 -27.14 6.85 -1.01
CA PRO A 315 -27.13 6.33 0.36
C PRO A 315 -27.74 7.30 1.39
N GLY A 316 -28.04 6.82 2.60
CA GLY A 316 -28.65 7.61 3.67
C GLY A 316 -27.69 8.56 4.40
N GLY A 317 -28.21 9.38 5.32
CA GLY A 317 -27.43 10.45 5.99
C GLY A 317 -26.24 9.98 6.84
N LEU A 318 -26.25 8.73 7.33
CA LEU A 318 -25.10 8.18 8.03
C LEU A 318 -23.88 8.03 7.10
N TRP A 319 -24.11 7.70 5.83
CA TRP A 319 -23.04 7.64 4.82
C TRP A 319 -22.52 9.03 4.48
N ASP A 320 -23.38 10.07 4.51
CA ASP A 320 -22.93 11.45 4.36
C ASP A 320 -21.98 11.85 5.48
N LEU A 321 -22.33 11.50 6.72
CA LEU A 321 -21.46 11.77 7.87
C LEU A 321 -20.08 11.12 7.69
N PHE A 322 -20.03 9.82 7.37
CA PHE A 322 -18.76 9.13 7.13
C PHE A 322 -17.99 9.68 5.93
N LEU A 323 -18.68 10.08 4.86
CA LEU A 323 -18.06 10.70 3.70
C LEU A 323 -17.40 12.03 4.07
N TRP A 324 -18.09 12.88 4.82
CA TRP A 324 -17.54 14.17 5.27
C TRP A 324 -16.38 13.99 6.26
N LEU A 325 -16.49 13.04 7.20
CA LEU A 325 -15.39 12.71 8.11
C LEU A 325 -14.16 12.22 7.34
N SER A 326 -14.36 11.35 6.35
CA SER A 326 -13.27 10.85 5.50
C SER A 326 -12.66 11.98 4.66
N ALA A 327 -13.50 12.83 4.06
CA ALA A 327 -13.06 13.98 3.27
C ALA A 327 -12.23 14.96 4.10
N LEU A 328 -12.67 15.25 5.34
CA LEU A 328 -11.92 16.09 6.27
C LEU A 328 -10.58 15.44 6.67
N GLY A 329 -10.58 14.14 6.98
CA GLY A 329 -9.36 13.40 7.30
C GLY A 329 -8.34 13.40 6.15
N MET A 330 -8.81 13.19 4.92
CA MET A 330 -8.00 13.26 3.70
C MET A 330 -7.46 14.66 3.44
N ALA A 331 -8.27 15.70 3.68
CA ALA A 331 -7.85 17.09 3.56
C ALA A 331 -6.78 17.47 4.59
N ILE A 332 -6.96 17.06 5.85
CA ILE A 332 -6.00 17.28 6.94
C ILE A 332 -4.68 16.54 6.65
N ALA A 333 -4.75 15.26 6.27
CA ALA A 333 -3.56 14.47 5.96
C ALA A 333 -2.78 15.06 4.77
N GLY A 334 -3.47 15.39 3.68
CA GLY A 334 -2.84 16.03 2.51
C GLY A 334 -2.26 17.41 2.83
N GLY A 335 -2.99 18.24 3.58
CA GLY A 335 -2.53 19.56 4.01
C GLY A 335 -1.34 19.51 4.95
N ALA A 336 -1.36 18.62 5.95
CA ALA A 336 -0.26 18.43 6.89
C ALA A 336 1.01 17.95 6.18
N ALA A 337 0.89 16.97 5.26
CA ALA A 337 2.01 16.48 4.46
C ALA A 337 2.65 17.60 3.62
N LEU A 338 1.83 18.46 3.00
CA LEU A 338 2.29 19.60 2.24
C LEU A 338 3.05 20.61 3.12
N VAL A 339 2.49 20.98 4.27
CA VAL A 339 3.10 21.94 5.21
C VAL A 339 4.43 21.41 5.77
N LEU A 340 4.47 20.15 6.20
CA LEU A 340 5.69 19.52 6.71
C LEU A 340 6.79 19.55 5.65
N LYS A 341 6.46 19.32 4.38
CA LYS A 341 7.43 19.31 3.30
C LYS A 341 7.90 20.71 2.90
N ILE A 342 7.00 21.69 2.85
CA ILE A 342 7.37 23.10 2.61
C ILE A 342 8.36 23.56 3.69
N ARG A 343 8.12 23.21 4.96
CA ARG A 343 9.06 23.53 6.05
C ARG A 343 10.42 22.87 5.88
N GLN A 344 10.46 21.62 5.43
CA GLN A 344 11.73 20.92 5.13
C GLN A 344 12.48 21.50 3.92
N PHE A 345 11.80 22.17 3.00
CA PHE A 345 12.42 22.80 1.83
C PHE A 345 12.90 24.23 2.11
N LEU A 346 12.25 24.90 3.07
CA LEU A 346 12.59 26.26 3.51
C LEU A 346 13.63 26.30 4.65
N ALA A 347 13.90 25.16 5.29
CA ALA A 347 14.97 24.96 6.27
C ALA A 347 16.18 24.34 5.58
#